data_AF-A0A2H3KI00-F1
#
_entry.id   AF-A0A2H3KI00-F1
#
_cell.length_a   1.000
_cell.length_b   1.000
_cell.length_c   1.000
_cell.angle_alpha   90.00
_cell.angle_beta   90.00
_cell.angle_gamma   90.00
#
_symmetry.space_group_name_H-M   'P 1'
#
loop_
_entity.id
_entity.type
_entity.pdbx_description
1 polymer ?
#
loop_
_entity_poly.entity_id
_entity_poly.type
_entity_poly.pdbx_seq_one_letter_code
_entity_poly.pdbx_strand_id
1 'polypeptide(L)'
;MRETLFIDVARQEGYRSEAAEDTLEMVRTRLQEARYQTHRFYLYRTGDPAVPERDKTPAPQTTRPRVLVAFQSADSALVFAQTHGLGRSPRLVALTLSQMLAALMQRPGISMLLIASEDQEALRASALPLGMRIERAELIERLTSLAS
;
A
#
# COMPACT_ATOMS: atom_id res chain seq x y z
N MET A 1 12.29 -8.66 13.34
CA MET A 1 11.18 -8.33 12.40
C MET A 1 10.41 -7.18 13.04
N ARG A 2 10.37 -5.97 12.47
CA ARG A 2 9.78 -4.80 13.17
C ARG A 2 8.25 -4.81 13.03
N GLU A 3 7.57 -5.55 13.89
CA GLU A 3 6.10 -5.53 14.00
C GLU A 3 5.59 -4.18 14.52
N THR A 4 6.45 -3.39 15.16
CA THR A 4 6.15 -2.08 15.73
C THR A 4 6.38 -0.91 14.78
N LEU A 5 6.82 -1.14 13.52
CA LEU A 5 7.28 -0.06 12.64
C LEU A 5 6.20 1.02 12.43
N PHE A 6 4.95 0.61 12.23
CA PHE A 6 3.85 1.56 12.11
C PHE A 6 3.66 2.43 13.35
N ILE A 7 3.75 1.84 14.55
CA ILE A 7 3.62 2.54 15.84
C ILE A 7 4.78 3.54 16.00
N ASP A 8 6.00 3.11 15.68
CA ASP A 8 7.18 3.97 15.73
C ASP A 8 7.04 5.18 14.80
N VAL A 9 6.54 4.97 13.59
CA VAL A 9 6.28 6.04 12.61
C VAL A 9 5.15 6.95 13.07
N ALA A 10 4.04 6.40 13.56
CA ALA A 10 2.92 7.20 14.06
C ALA A 10 3.36 8.12 15.21
N ARG A 11 4.20 7.61 16.12
CA ARG A 11 4.79 8.42 17.19
C ARG A 11 5.70 9.52 16.67
N GLN A 12 6.50 9.25 15.64
CA GLN A 12 7.36 10.27 15.01
C GLN A 12 6.54 11.39 14.36
N GLU A 13 5.36 11.08 13.83
CA GLU A 13 4.40 12.04 13.28
C GLU A 13 3.53 12.73 14.36
N GLY A 14 3.77 12.44 15.64
CA GLY A 14 3.11 13.09 16.78
C GLY A 14 1.85 12.40 17.30
N TYR A 15 1.51 11.21 16.81
CA TYR A 15 0.37 10.42 17.31
C TYR A 15 0.73 9.61 18.56
N ARG A 16 -0.28 9.27 19.38
CA ARG A 16 -0.12 8.40 20.55
C ARG A 16 0.12 6.95 20.12
N SER A 17 0.94 6.21 20.87
CA SER A 17 1.20 4.79 20.61
C SER A 17 -0.07 3.94 20.70
N GLU A 18 -0.92 4.20 21.69
CA GLU A 18 -2.21 3.51 21.90
C GLU A 18 -3.13 3.65 20.68
N ALA A 19 -3.27 4.87 20.14
CA ALA A 19 -4.03 5.13 18.92
C ALA A 19 -3.48 4.37 17.70
N ALA A 20 -2.16 4.23 17.61
CA ALA A 20 -1.51 3.46 16.55
C ALA A 20 -1.68 1.95 16.73
N GLU A 21 -1.64 1.45 17.97
CA GLU A 21 -1.93 0.04 18.29
C GLU A 21 -3.37 -0.33 17.93
N ASP A 22 -4.34 0.47 18.37
CA ASP A 22 -5.76 0.28 18.04
C ASP A 22 -6.02 0.34 16.53
N THR A 23 -5.37 1.28 15.84
CA THR A 23 -5.50 1.40 14.38
C THR A 23 -4.90 0.18 13.68
N LEU A 24 -3.75 -0.31 14.14
CA LEU A 24 -3.13 -1.52 13.60
C LEU A 24 -4.02 -2.75 13.82
N GLU A 25 -4.59 -2.89 15.02
CA GLU A 25 -5.45 -4.01 15.38
C GLU A 25 -6.76 -3.98 14.60
N MET A 26 -7.37 -2.80 14.41
CA MET A 26 -8.53 -2.63 13.54
C MET A 26 -8.26 -3.12 12.11
N VAL A 27 -7.11 -2.76 11.53
CA VAL A 27 -6.75 -3.21 10.18
C VAL A 27 -6.50 -4.73 10.16
N ARG A 28 -5.90 -5.31 11.21
CA ARG A 28 -5.76 -6.76 11.34
C ARG A 28 -7.11 -7.48 11.39
N THR A 29 -8.05 -6.99 12.19
CA THR A 29 -9.41 -7.53 12.28
C THR A 29 -10.09 -7.50 10.92
N ARG A 30 -10.03 -6.37 10.20
CA ARG A 30 -10.57 -6.28 8.84
C ARG A 30 -9.95 -7.30 7.89
N LEU A 31 -8.63 -7.52 7.97
CA LEU A 31 -7.96 -8.55 7.16
C LEU A 31 -8.46 -9.96 7.48
N GLN A 32 -8.64 -10.27 8.76
CA GLN A 32 -9.17 -11.55 9.19
C GLN A 32 -10.62 -11.76 8.71
N GLU A 33 -11.47 -10.73 8.83
CA GLU A 33 -12.86 -10.76 8.35
C GLU A 33 -12.94 -10.98 6.84
N ALA A 34 -12.05 -10.35 6.07
CA ALA A 34 -11.92 -10.56 4.64
C ALA A 34 -11.12 -11.83 4.27
N ARG A 35 -10.79 -12.67 5.27
CA ARG A 35 -10.13 -13.97 5.13
C ARG A 35 -8.76 -13.92 4.45
N TYR A 36 -8.02 -12.82 4.63
CA TYR A 36 -6.62 -12.76 4.26
C TYR A 36 -5.80 -13.63 5.23
N GLN A 37 -5.11 -14.65 4.74
CA GLN A 37 -4.42 -15.65 5.59
C GLN A 37 -2.91 -15.42 5.71
N THR A 38 -2.37 -14.45 4.97
CA THR A 38 -0.94 -14.21 4.94
C THR A 38 -0.48 -13.16 5.96
N HIS A 39 0.71 -13.38 6.50
CA HIS A 39 1.40 -12.42 7.37
C HIS A 39 2.32 -11.48 6.56
N ARG A 40 2.53 -11.79 5.28
CA ARG A 40 3.39 -11.05 4.36
C ARG A 40 2.66 -10.81 3.05
N PHE A 41 2.76 -9.59 2.57
CA PHE A 41 2.19 -9.18 1.31
C PHE A 41 3.29 -8.82 0.33
N TYR A 42 3.04 -9.10 -0.94
CA TYR A 42 3.98 -8.88 -2.02
C TYR A 42 3.61 -7.61 -2.76
N LEU A 43 4.59 -6.72 -2.96
CA LEU A 43 4.40 -5.44 -3.63
C LEU A 43 5.54 -5.21 -4.62
N TYR A 44 5.25 -4.50 -5.70
CA TYR A 44 6.31 -4.03 -6.60
C TYR A 44 6.76 -2.62 -6.23
N ARG A 45 8.08 -2.48 -6.05
CA ARG A 45 8.73 -1.18 -6.08
C ARG A 45 9.19 -0.93 -7.51
N THR A 46 8.58 0.07 -8.15
CA THR A 46 9.13 0.65 -9.37
C THR A 46 10.26 1.60 -8.95
N GLY A 47 11.50 1.24 -9.29
CA GLY A 47 12.63 2.16 -9.14
C GLY A 47 12.51 3.25 -10.20
N ASP A 48 12.42 4.50 -9.76
CA ASP A 48 12.22 5.75 -10.51
C ASP A 48 11.18 5.73 -11.65
N PRO A 49 10.34 6.78 -11.82
CA PRO A 49 9.60 6.92 -13.06
C PRO A 49 10.62 6.95 -14.19
N ALA A 50 10.55 5.98 -15.11
CA ALA A 50 11.27 6.04 -16.36
C ALA A 50 11.02 7.43 -16.95
N VAL A 51 12.09 8.23 -17.07
CA VAL A 51 12.06 9.49 -17.81
C VAL A 51 11.48 9.15 -19.18
N PRO A 52 10.28 9.64 -19.54
CA PRO A 52 9.83 9.50 -20.91
C PRO A 52 10.86 10.25 -21.77
N GLU A 53 11.50 9.55 -22.69
CA GLU A 53 12.38 10.17 -23.66
C GLU A 53 11.59 11.28 -24.39
N ARG A 54 12.12 12.50 -24.26
CA ARG A 54 12.02 13.69 -25.13
C ARG A 54 10.71 13.84 -25.91
N ASP A 55 9.85 14.74 -25.44
CA ASP A 55 9.58 16.06 -26.02
C ASP A 55 8.26 16.56 -25.43
N LYS A 56 8.32 17.51 -24.50
CA LYS A 56 7.27 18.50 -24.15
C LYS A 56 7.56 19.08 -22.76
N THR A 57 7.69 20.40 -22.76
CA THR A 57 7.51 21.38 -21.68
C THR A 57 7.17 20.81 -20.29
N PRO A 58 7.91 21.17 -19.22
CA PRO A 58 7.59 20.74 -17.88
C PRO A 58 6.22 21.31 -17.46
N ALA A 59 5.17 20.50 -17.63
CA ALA A 59 3.88 20.77 -17.02
C ALA A 59 4.05 20.72 -15.50
N PRO A 60 3.37 21.58 -14.73
CA PRO A 60 3.40 21.52 -13.27
C PRO A 60 3.02 20.11 -12.85
N GLN A 61 3.91 19.48 -12.08
CA GLN A 61 3.75 18.11 -11.59
C GLN A 61 2.58 18.07 -10.60
N THR A 62 1.35 18.01 -11.12
CA THR A 62 0.19 17.61 -10.35
C THR A 62 0.49 16.20 -9.87
N THR A 63 0.88 16.08 -8.60
CA THR A 63 1.26 14.81 -7.99
C THR A 63 0.01 13.96 -7.92
N ARG A 64 -0.23 13.17 -8.98
CA ARG A 64 -1.37 12.27 -9.05
C ARG A 64 -1.28 11.32 -7.86
N PRO A 65 -2.33 11.23 -7.03
CA PRO A 65 -2.31 10.33 -5.87
C PRO A 65 -2.04 8.91 -6.35
N ARG A 66 -1.05 8.27 -5.72
CA ARG A 66 -0.60 6.91 -6.07
C ARG A 66 -1.29 5.89 -5.19
N VAL A 67 -1.60 4.73 -5.76
CA VAL A 67 -2.13 3.57 -5.03
C VAL A 67 -1.00 2.58 -4.81
N LEU A 68 -0.83 2.12 -3.58
CA LEU A 68 0.08 1.03 -3.23
C LEU A 68 -0.71 -0.29 -3.33
N VAL A 69 -0.34 -1.16 -4.27
CA VAL A 69 -1.02 -2.44 -4.48
C VAL A 69 -0.21 -3.57 -3.85
N ALA A 70 -0.88 -4.42 -3.08
CA ALA A 70 -0.30 -5.55 -2.38
C ALA A 70 -1.05 -6.85 -2.67
N PHE A 71 -0.32 -7.96 -2.75
CA PHE A 71 -0.85 -9.28 -3.11
C PHE A 71 -0.56 -10.30 -2.02
N GLN A 72 -1.44 -11.30 -1.86
CA GLN A 72 -1.23 -12.38 -0.88
C GLN A 72 -0.17 -13.39 -1.31
N SER A 73 -0.06 -13.61 -2.62
CA SER A 73 0.88 -14.54 -3.25
C SER A 73 1.80 -13.82 -4.23
N ALA A 74 3.03 -14.35 -4.36
CA ALA A 74 3.99 -13.86 -5.34
C ALA A 74 3.51 -14.11 -6.78
N ASP A 75 2.79 -15.21 -7.01
CA ASP A 75 2.23 -15.54 -8.33
C ASP A 75 1.17 -14.53 -8.79
N SER A 76 0.26 -14.12 -7.90
CA SER A 76 -0.74 -13.08 -8.21
C SER A 76 -0.07 -11.74 -8.52
N ALA A 77 0.97 -11.39 -7.77
CA ALA A 77 1.77 -10.21 -8.06
C ALA A 77 2.40 -10.32 -9.46
N LEU A 78 3.01 -11.46 -9.78
CA LEU A 78 3.65 -11.69 -11.07
C LEU A 78 2.67 -11.61 -12.24
N VAL A 79 1.49 -12.23 -12.13
CA VAL A 79 0.43 -12.15 -13.13
C VAL A 79 0.06 -10.68 -13.38
N PHE A 80 -0.21 -9.92 -12.30
CA PHE A 80 -0.50 -8.49 -12.41
C PHE A 80 0.64 -7.72 -13.10
N ALA A 81 1.90 -7.99 -12.72
CA ALA A 81 3.06 -7.32 -13.28
C ALA A 81 3.23 -7.55 -14.79
N GLN A 82 2.99 -8.80 -15.23
CA GLN A 82 3.07 -9.20 -16.62
C GLN A 82 1.94 -8.59 -17.45
N THR A 83 0.72 -8.57 -16.90
CA THR A 83 -0.46 -8.03 -17.61
C THR A 83 -0.39 -6.51 -17.76
N HIS A 84 0.09 -5.80 -16.74
CA HIS A 84 0.05 -4.32 -16.71
C HIS A 84 1.37 -3.64 -17.08
N GLY A 85 2.43 -4.41 -17.40
CA GLY A 85 3.69 -3.88 -17.90
C GLY A 85 4.42 -2.99 -16.89
N LEU A 86 4.78 -3.53 -15.73
CA LEU A 86 5.46 -2.76 -14.66
C LEU A 86 6.91 -2.38 -15.00
N GLY A 87 7.13 -1.29 -15.73
CA GLY A 87 8.43 -0.59 -15.87
C GLY A 87 9.65 -1.45 -16.27
N ARG A 88 10.86 -0.86 -16.25
CA ARG A 88 12.09 -1.53 -16.75
C ARG A 88 12.77 -2.46 -15.73
N SER A 89 12.40 -2.44 -14.45
CA SER A 89 12.98 -3.31 -13.40
C SER A 89 12.12 -3.35 -12.12
N PRO A 90 10.91 -3.93 -12.17
CA PRO A 90 10.05 -4.00 -11.00
C PRO A 90 10.67 -4.95 -9.97
N ARG A 91 10.96 -4.45 -8.76
CA ARG A 91 11.48 -5.28 -7.67
C ARG A 91 10.34 -5.72 -6.78
N LEU A 92 10.12 -7.03 -6.70
CA LEU A 92 9.17 -7.62 -5.77
C LEU A 92 9.75 -7.55 -4.35
N VAL A 93 8.97 -7.00 -3.42
CA VAL A 93 9.31 -6.96 -2.00
C VAL A 93 8.19 -7.59 -1.19
N ALA A 94 8.56 -8.32 -0.13
CA ALA A 94 7.63 -8.84 0.85
C ALA A 94 7.60 -7.91 2.06
N LEU A 95 6.43 -7.36 2.40
CA LEU A 95 6.22 -6.48 3.54
C LEU A 95 5.20 -7.07 4.51
N THR A 96 5.40 -6.82 5.80
CA THR A 96 4.37 -7.06 6.82
C THR A 96 3.31 -5.96 6.79
N LEU A 97 2.15 -6.18 7.41
CA LEU A 97 1.11 -5.15 7.55
C LEU A 97 1.67 -3.84 8.15
N SER A 98 2.39 -3.94 9.26
CA SER A 98 3.01 -2.79 9.93
C SER A 98 3.94 -2.01 8.99
N GLN A 99 4.69 -2.70 8.13
CA GLN A 99 5.53 -2.05 7.13
C GLN A 99 4.75 -1.36 6.01
N MET A 100 3.62 -1.93 5.57
CA MET A 100 2.76 -1.31 4.56
C MET A 100 2.06 -0.06 5.10
N LEU A 101 1.54 -0.11 6.33
CA LEU A 101 0.90 1.05 6.97
C LEU A 101 1.91 2.16 7.25
N ALA A 102 3.12 1.81 7.70
CA ALA A 102 4.22 2.77 7.81
C ALA A 102 4.55 3.42 6.46
N ALA A 103 4.58 2.65 5.36
CA ALA A 103 4.83 3.20 4.03
C ALA A 103 3.71 4.14 3.54
N LEU A 104 2.45 3.83 3.88
CA LEU A 104 1.29 4.69 3.58
C LEU A 104 1.35 6.02 4.35
N MET A 105 1.80 5.98 5.61
CA MET A 105 2.01 7.17 6.43
C MET A 105 3.14 8.07 5.89
N GLN A 106 4.32 7.49 5.69
CA GLN A 106 5.55 8.23 5.37
C GLN A 106 5.58 8.81 3.95
N ARG A 107 4.71 8.34 3.05
CA ARG A 107 4.70 8.76 1.64
C ARG A 107 3.40 9.50 1.33
N PRO A 108 3.36 10.84 1.47
CA PRO A 108 2.13 11.61 1.28
C PRO A 108 1.58 11.54 -0.16
N GLY A 109 2.42 11.19 -1.14
CA GLY A 109 1.98 10.92 -2.51
C GLY A 109 1.23 9.60 -2.71
N ILE A 110 1.14 8.75 -1.67
CA ILE A 110 0.32 7.52 -1.68
C ILE A 110 -0.98 7.82 -0.95
N SER A 111 -2.11 7.75 -1.65
CA SER A 111 -3.42 7.99 -1.05
C SER A 111 -4.05 6.74 -0.45
N MET A 112 -3.62 5.56 -0.89
CA MET A 112 -4.28 4.28 -0.59
C MET A 112 -3.31 3.10 -0.57
N LEU A 113 -3.59 2.15 0.32
CA LEU A 113 -3.17 0.76 0.22
C LEU A 113 -4.35 -0.11 -0.27
N LEU A 114 -4.14 -0.84 -1.37
CA LEU A 114 -5.07 -1.79 -1.96
C LEU A 114 -4.50 -3.20 -1.83
N ILE A 115 -5.21 -4.09 -1.15
CA ILE A 115 -4.83 -5.49 -1.01
C ILE A 115 -5.69 -6.29 -1.97
N ALA A 116 -5.08 -6.74 -3.06
CA ALA A 116 -5.76 -7.40 -4.17
C ALA A 116 -6.38 -8.73 -3.75
N SER A 117 -7.57 -9.03 -4.29
CA SER A 117 -8.11 -10.39 -4.30
C SER A 117 -7.28 -11.28 -5.23
N GLU A 118 -7.24 -12.58 -4.95
CA GLU A 118 -6.45 -13.56 -5.74
C GLU A 118 -7.21 -14.07 -6.98
N ASP A 119 -8.32 -13.43 -7.35
CA ASP A 119 -9.07 -13.79 -8.54
C ASP A 119 -8.30 -13.40 -9.81
N GLN A 120 -7.70 -14.39 -10.46
CA GLN A 120 -6.79 -14.13 -11.59
C GLN A 120 -7.49 -13.50 -12.80
N GLU A 121 -8.77 -13.75 -13.02
CA GLU A 121 -9.52 -13.11 -14.10
C GLU A 121 -9.72 -11.62 -13.81
N ALA A 122 -10.12 -11.27 -12.58
CA ALA A 122 -10.21 -9.88 -12.13
C ALA A 122 -8.87 -9.15 -12.18
N LEU A 123 -7.75 -9.82 -11.85
CA LEU A 123 -6.41 -9.22 -11.94
C LEU A 123 -6.04 -8.79 -13.37
N ARG A 124 -6.58 -9.50 -14.38
CA ARG A 124 -6.31 -9.22 -15.80
C ARG A 124 -7.30 -8.23 -16.42
N ALA A 125 -8.51 -8.15 -15.90
CA ALA A 125 -9.60 -7.39 -16.51
C ALA A 125 -9.55 -5.88 -16.26
N SER A 126 -8.94 -5.43 -15.16
CA SER A 126 -8.96 -4.02 -14.73
C SER A 126 -7.57 -3.47 -14.44
N ALA A 127 -7.38 -2.16 -14.68
CA ALA A 127 -6.13 -1.45 -14.39
C ALA A 127 -5.77 -1.43 -12.90
N LEU A 128 -6.77 -1.56 -12.02
CA LEU A 128 -6.58 -1.79 -10.58
C LEU A 128 -7.37 -3.02 -10.17
N PRO A 129 -6.76 -3.95 -9.41
CA PRO A 129 -7.45 -5.16 -9.01
C PRO A 129 -8.57 -4.86 -8.02
N LEU A 130 -9.57 -5.74 -7.94
CA LEU A 130 -10.53 -5.72 -6.83
C LEU A 130 -9.82 -6.12 -5.52
N GLY A 131 -10.37 -5.70 -4.38
CA GLY A 131 -9.80 -6.06 -3.09
C GLY A 131 -10.12 -5.09 -1.97
N MET A 132 -9.47 -5.30 -0.83
CA MET A 132 -9.62 -4.46 0.36
C MET A 132 -8.87 -3.13 0.17
N ARG A 133 -9.58 -2.03 0.42
CA ARG A 133 -9.06 -0.67 0.34
C ARG A 133 -8.84 -0.12 1.75
N ILE A 134 -7.67 0.47 1.97
CA ILE A 134 -7.32 1.22 3.18
C ILE A 134 -6.88 2.60 2.71
N GLU A 135 -7.74 3.60 2.95
CA GLU A 135 -7.46 4.99 2.58
C GLU A 135 -6.51 5.61 3.61
N ARG A 136 -5.53 6.39 3.15
CA ARG A 136 -4.65 7.15 4.05
C ARG A 136 -5.45 8.13 4.91
N ALA A 137 -6.48 8.74 4.34
CA ALA A 137 -7.35 9.68 5.06
C ALA A 137 -8.08 9.01 6.23
N GLU A 138 -8.69 7.84 6.00
CA GLU A 138 -9.36 7.05 7.04
C GLU A 138 -8.39 6.66 8.17
N LEU A 139 -7.16 6.26 7.81
CA LEU A 139 -6.11 5.92 8.77
C LEU A 139 -5.74 7.12 9.66
N ILE A 140 -5.55 8.29 9.05
CA ILE A 140 -5.18 9.53 9.76
C ILE A 140 -6.32 10.02 10.64
N GLU A 141 -7.54 9.99 10.13
CA GLU A 141 -8.74 10.34 10.90
C GLU A 141 -8.83 9.49 12.16
N ARG A 142 -8.61 8.17 12.03
CA ARG A 142 -8.65 7.24 13.16
C ARG A 142 -7.54 7.50 14.19
N LEU A 143 -6.31 7.73 13.72
CA LEU A 143 -5.18 8.09 14.59
C LEU A 143 -5.48 9.39 15.37
N THR A 144 -6.18 10.32 14.74
CA THR A 144 -6.53 11.61 15.34
C THR A 144 -7.71 11.49 16.31
N SER A 145 -8.74 10.69 15.97
CA SER A 145 -9.92 10.50 16.82
C SER A 145 -9.61 9.80 18.14
N LEU A 146 -8.58 8.94 18.15
CA LEU A 146 -8.11 8.23 19.35
C LEU A 146 -7.03 9.02 20.13
N ALA A 147 -6.59 10.16 19.61
CA ALA A 147 -5.65 11.05 20.28
C ALA A 147 -6.34 12.14 21.13
N SER A 148 -7.67 12.26 21.03
CA SER A 148 -8.48 13.20 21.81
C SER A 148 -8.76 12.68 23.21
#